data_AF-A0A953ZWM6-F1
#
_entry.id   AF-A0A953ZWM6-F1
#
_cell.length_a   1.000
_cell.length_b   1.000
_cell.length_c   1.000
_cell.angle_alpha   90.00
_cell.angle_beta   90.00
_cell.angle_gamma   90.00
#
_symmetry.space_group_name_H-M   'P 1'
#
loop_
_entity.id
_entity.type
_entity.pdbx_description
1 polymer ?
#
loop_
_entity_poly.entity_id
_entity_poly.type
_entity_poly.pdbx_seq_one_letter_code
_entity_poly.pdbx_strand_id
1 'polypeptide(L)'
;MGVLRYGTSSWSEKTWVGPFYPPGTVPGDYLGHYATQFSTVEADVTYYRIPDHKLVAGWHLKTPEGFVMAAKFPRSIVHGGADATPNPDTLLQPDRVGGDTEEFLGAMRGLGDKCGPLVLQLPYFNRSVFPDQRAFLGRLDAFLGTLPNGFR
;
A
#
# COMPACT_ATOMS: atom_id res chain seq x y z
N MET A 1 -16.63 -19.63 -9.67
CA MET A 1 -17.01 -18.96 -8.41
C MET A 1 -15.87 -18.06 -7.98
N GLY A 2 -16.13 -16.82 -7.55
CA GLY A 2 -15.09 -15.90 -7.05
C GLY A 2 -14.71 -16.22 -5.60
N VAL A 3 -13.50 -15.82 -5.19
CA VAL A 3 -13.01 -15.97 -3.81
C VAL A 3 -13.21 -14.65 -3.07
N LEU A 4 -13.88 -14.68 -1.92
CA LEU A 4 -14.00 -13.54 -1.02
C LEU A 4 -12.97 -13.65 0.11
N ARG A 5 -12.25 -12.57 0.40
CA ARG A 5 -11.20 -12.52 1.42
C ARG A 5 -11.54 -11.45 2.45
N TYR A 6 -11.37 -11.78 3.73
CA TYR A 6 -11.60 -10.87 4.85
C TYR A 6 -10.27 -10.59 5.56
N GLY A 7 -10.07 -9.34 5.94
CA GLY A 7 -8.87 -8.85 6.59
C GLY A 7 -9.04 -7.42 7.06
N THR A 8 -7.94 -6.80 7.44
CA THR A 8 -7.87 -5.45 8.04
C THR A 8 -6.89 -4.58 7.25
N SER A 9 -6.91 -3.26 7.52
CA SER A 9 -5.94 -2.30 6.95
C SER A 9 -4.58 -2.28 7.67
N SER A 10 -4.33 -3.21 8.59
CA SER A 10 -3.04 -3.32 9.28
C SER A 10 -2.96 -4.62 10.06
N TRP A 11 -1.74 -5.05 10.38
CA TRP A 11 -1.44 -6.10 11.35
C TRP A 11 -0.58 -5.58 12.52
N SER A 12 -0.21 -4.30 12.54
CA SER A 12 0.84 -3.80 13.45
C SER A 12 0.30 -3.08 14.70
N GLU A 13 -0.98 -3.26 15.03
CA GLU A 13 -1.62 -2.59 16.17
C GLU A 13 -1.23 -3.27 17.50
N LYS A 14 -0.55 -2.53 18.38
CA LYS A 14 -0.03 -3.07 19.65
C LYS A 14 -1.13 -3.44 20.63
N THR A 15 -2.26 -2.72 20.60
CA THR A 15 -3.41 -2.99 21.46
C THR A 15 -4.09 -4.33 21.17
N TRP A 16 -3.73 -4.99 20.07
CA TRP A 16 -4.21 -6.34 19.74
C TRP A 16 -3.51 -7.43 20.55
N VAL A 17 -2.42 -7.14 21.27
CA VAL A 17 -1.78 -8.09 22.20
C VAL A 17 -2.68 -8.33 23.41
N GLY A 18 -3.10 -9.58 23.59
CA GLY A 18 -4.12 -10.01 24.53
C GLY A 18 -5.44 -10.34 23.82
N PRO A 19 -6.13 -9.37 23.20
CA PRO A 19 -7.40 -9.62 22.52
C PRO A 19 -7.34 -10.49 21.26
N PHE A 20 -6.23 -10.42 20.50
CA PHE A 20 -6.08 -11.11 19.21
C PHE A 20 -4.73 -11.82 19.08
N TYR A 21 -3.63 -11.14 19.42
CA TYR A 21 -2.32 -11.76 19.56
C TYR A 21 -2.16 -12.37 20.96
N PRO A 22 -1.49 -13.53 21.10
CA PRO A 22 -1.17 -14.10 22.39
C PRO A 22 -0.46 -13.09 23.31
N PRO A 23 -0.68 -13.15 24.63
CA PRO A 23 0.07 -12.32 25.57
C PRO A 23 1.59 -12.50 25.38
N GLY A 24 2.31 -11.38 25.27
CA GLY A 24 3.77 -11.38 25.07
C GLY A 24 4.23 -11.49 23.62
N THR A 25 3.34 -11.57 22.62
CA THR A 25 3.75 -11.53 21.21
C THR A 25 4.50 -10.23 20.91
N VAL A 26 5.67 -10.36 20.28
CA VAL A 26 6.49 -9.21 19.88
C VAL A 26 6.13 -8.74 18.47
N PRO A 27 6.35 -7.46 18.11
CA PRO A 27 5.93 -6.91 16.81
C PRO A 27 6.45 -7.66 15.57
N GLY A 28 7.62 -8.30 15.67
CA GLY A 28 8.20 -9.10 14.60
C GLY A 28 7.33 -10.31 14.20
N ASP A 29 6.49 -10.79 15.11
CA ASP A 29 5.70 -12.01 14.95
C ASP A 29 4.23 -11.73 14.62
N TYR A 30 3.79 -10.46 14.69
CA TYR A 30 2.40 -10.08 14.45
C TYR A 30 1.87 -10.56 13.10
N LEU A 31 2.63 -10.35 12.00
CA LEU A 31 2.19 -10.76 10.67
C LEU A 31 2.02 -12.28 10.56
N GLY A 32 2.94 -13.05 11.15
CA GLY A 32 2.88 -14.51 11.12
C GLY A 32 1.64 -15.02 11.86
N HIS A 33 1.38 -14.50 13.07
CA HIS A 33 0.17 -14.83 13.82
C HIS A 33 -1.10 -14.39 13.10
N TYR A 34 -1.13 -13.15 12.59
CA TYR A 34 -2.25 -12.58 11.85
C TYR A 34 -2.65 -13.48 10.66
N ALA A 35 -1.66 -13.97 9.92
CA ALA A 35 -1.86 -14.80 8.74
C ALA A 35 -2.36 -16.23 9.04
N THR A 36 -2.47 -16.61 10.33
CA THR A 36 -3.17 -17.84 10.75
C THR A 36 -4.69 -17.65 10.88
N GLN A 37 -5.15 -16.40 10.99
CA GLN A 37 -6.55 -16.06 11.23
C GLN A 37 -7.24 -15.50 9.99
N PHE A 38 -6.50 -14.76 9.16
CA PHE A 38 -7.00 -14.13 7.94
C PHE A 38 -6.21 -14.57 6.72
N SER A 39 -6.83 -14.45 5.53
CA SER A 39 -6.21 -14.80 4.24
C SER A 39 -5.77 -13.58 3.43
N THR A 40 -5.97 -12.38 3.96
CA THR A 40 -5.55 -11.13 3.33
C THR A 40 -5.30 -10.04 4.35
N VAL A 41 -4.50 -9.05 3.97
CA VAL A 41 -4.35 -7.79 4.71
C VAL A 41 -4.01 -6.66 3.74
N GLU A 42 -4.36 -5.42 4.08
CA GLU A 42 -3.81 -4.26 3.41
C GLU A 42 -2.61 -3.71 4.21
N ALA A 43 -1.47 -3.57 3.53
CA ALA A 43 -0.23 -3.05 4.09
C ALA A 43 -0.24 -1.52 4.15
N ASP A 44 -0.99 -0.94 5.09
CA ASP A 44 -1.07 0.53 5.25
C ASP A 44 0.28 1.17 5.61
N VAL A 45 1.24 0.41 6.15
CA VAL A 45 2.61 0.90 6.41
C VAL A 45 3.29 1.47 5.15
N THR A 46 2.92 0.97 3.97
CA THR A 46 3.46 1.42 2.67
C THR A 46 3.03 2.84 2.30
N TYR A 47 1.92 3.32 2.85
CA TYR A 47 1.50 4.71 2.70
C TYR A 47 2.50 5.66 3.37
N TYR A 48 3.04 5.30 4.54
CA TYR A 48 3.93 6.19 5.29
C TYR A 48 5.37 6.20 4.76
N ARG A 49 5.80 5.11 4.12
CA ARG A 49 7.15 4.96 3.54
C ARG A 49 7.17 3.86 2.48
N ILE A 50 8.07 4.01 1.52
CA ILE A 50 8.41 2.93 0.60
C ILE A 50 9.21 1.87 1.40
N PRO A 51 8.73 0.61 1.49
CA PRO A 51 9.47 -0.44 2.18
C PRO A 51 10.66 -0.89 1.32
N ASP A 52 11.78 -1.25 1.96
CA ASP A 52 12.87 -1.89 1.23
C ASP A 52 12.50 -3.32 0.77
N HIS A 53 13.22 -3.82 -0.23
CA HIS A 53 12.97 -5.16 -0.80
C HIS A 53 13.09 -6.30 0.24
N LYS A 54 13.98 -6.18 1.24
CA LYS A 54 14.17 -7.24 2.25
C LYS A 54 12.97 -7.32 3.17
N LEU A 55 12.39 -6.18 3.55
CA LEU A 55 11.19 -6.11 4.36
C LEU A 55 10.02 -6.78 3.65
N VAL A 56 9.82 -6.48 2.35
CA VAL A 56 8.74 -7.08 1.56
C VAL A 56 8.95 -8.58 1.35
N ALA A 57 10.17 -9.02 1.06
CA ALA A 57 10.50 -10.45 0.99
C ALA A 57 10.21 -11.16 2.33
N GLY A 58 10.49 -10.48 3.46
CA GLY A 58 10.13 -10.97 4.78
C GLY A 58 8.62 -11.14 4.97
N TRP A 59 7.78 -10.26 4.42
CA TRP A 59 6.32 -10.43 4.46
C TRP A 59 5.85 -11.64 3.65
N HIS A 60 6.44 -11.85 2.46
CA HIS A 60 6.17 -13.04 1.66
C HIS A 60 6.50 -14.32 2.43
N LEU A 61 7.65 -14.39 3.11
CA LEU A 61 8.07 -15.57 3.87
C LEU A 61 7.22 -15.83 5.13
N LYS A 62 6.71 -14.77 5.78
CA LYS A 62 5.94 -14.88 7.03
C LYS A 62 4.47 -15.26 6.85
N THR A 63 3.97 -15.26 5.62
CA THR A 63 2.57 -15.53 5.30
C THR A 63 2.46 -16.88 4.58
N PRO A 64 1.37 -17.65 4.75
CA PRO A 64 1.23 -18.95 4.09
C PRO A 64 1.00 -18.80 2.58
N GLU A 65 1.08 -19.92 1.85
CA GLU A 65 0.66 -19.99 0.44
C GLU A 65 -0.80 -19.55 0.30
N GLY A 66 -1.10 -18.85 -0.80
CA GLY A 66 -2.45 -18.36 -1.08
C GLY A 66 -2.89 -17.15 -0.24
N PHE A 67 -2.07 -16.65 0.69
CA PHE A 67 -2.28 -15.35 1.34
C PHE A 67 -2.06 -14.22 0.31
N VAL A 68 -2.88 -13.16 0.36
CA VAL A 68 -2.79 -12.04 -0.58
C VAL A 68 -2.66 -10.74 0.20
N MET A 69 -1.78 -9.84 -0.24
CA MET A 69 -1.58 -8.54 0.38
C MET A 69 -1.97 -7.44 -0.59
N ALA A 70 -2.89 -6.59 -0.18
CA ALA A 70 -3.04 -5.27 -0.81
C ALA A 70 -1.97 -4.32 -0.23
N ALA A 71 -1.54 -3.33 -1.00
CA ALA A 71 -0.59 -2.33 -0.52
C ALA A 71 -1.00 -0.94 -0.98
N LYS A 72 -0.91 0.05 -0.09
CA LYS A 72 -1.20 1.44 -0.47
C LYS A 72 -0.03 2.04 -1.21
N PHE A 73 -0.34 2.86 -2.20
CA PHE A 73 0.67 3.73 -2.76
C PHE A 73 1.22 4.68 -1.66
N PRO A 74 2.55 4.90 -1.64
CA PRO A 74 3.18 5.86 -0.75
C PRO A 74 2.56 7.24 -0.80
N ARG A 75 2.48 7.89 0.36
CA ARG A 75 2.02 9.27 0.53
C ARG A 75 2.83 10.26 -0.32
N SER A 76 4.12 10.00 -0.51
CA SER A 76 4.96 10.82 -1.41
C SER A 76 4.42 10.86 -2.84
N ILE A 77 3.71 9.83 -3.28
CA ILE A 77 3.07 9.72 -4.61
C ILE A 77 1.66 10.30 -4.58
N VAL A 78 0.82 9.84 -3.64
CA VAL A 78 -0.62 10.17 -3.61
C VAL A 78 -0.96 11.49 -2.90
N HIS A 79 -0.02 12.06 -2.13
CA HIS A 79 -0.10 13.41 -1.55
C HIS A 79 1.03 14.33 -2.03
N GLY A 80 2.04 13.82 -2.75
CA GLY A 80 3.09 14.68 -3.31
C GLY A 80 4.11 15.20 -2.28
N GLY A 81 4.28 14.53 -1.14
CA GLY A 81 5.23 14.95 -0.12
C GLY A 81 5.25 14.08 1.14
N ALA A 82 6.04 14.52 2.12
CA ALA A 82 6.20 13.86 3.42
C ALA A 82 5.11 14.27 4.44
N ASP A 83 4.18 15.13 4.08
CA ASP A 83 3.10 15.61 4.93
C ASP A 83 1.74 15.09 4.47
N ALA A 84 0.75 15.12 5.38
CA ALA A 84 -0.63 14.76 5.04
C ALA A 84 -1.35 15.86 4.24
N THR A 85 -0.74 17.04 4.11
CA THR A 85 -1.24 18.11 3.23
C THR A 85 -0.86 17.79 1.79
N PRO A 86 -1.83 17.64 0.88
CA PRO A 86 -1.54 17.35 -0.52
C PRO A 86 -0.85 18.53 -1.21
N ASN A 87 0.23 18.24 -1.94
CA ASN A 87 0.95 19.18 -2.77
C ASN A 87 0.50 19.04 -4.24
N PRO A 88 -0.25 20.01 -4.81
CA PRO A 88 -0.72 19.96 -6.19
C PRO A 88 0.39 19.95 -7.25
N ASP A 89 1.58 20.43 -6.91
CA ASP A 89 2.72 20.52 -7.84
C ASP A 89 3.47 19.19 -7.98
N THR A 90 3.20 18.22 -7.11
CA THR A 90 3.91 16.94 -7.06
C THR A 90 2.97 15.75 -7.15
N LEU A 91 1.84 15.78 -6.42
CA LEU A 91 0.86 14.68 -6.34
C LEU A 91 0.57 14.12 -7.74
N LEU A 92 0.71 12.79 -7.91
CA LEU A 92 0.43 12.06 -9.15
C LEU A 92 1.05 12.67 -10.43
N GLN A 93 2.05 13.55 -10.35
CA GLN A 93 2.71 14.10 -11.54
C GLN A 93 3.83 13.14 -11.97
N PRO A 94 3.74 12.46 -13.13
CA PRO A 94 4.65 11.37 -13.47
C PRO A 94 6.13 11.75 -13.44
N ASP A 95 6.47 12.96 -13.86
CA ASP A 95 7.83 13.53 -13.85
C ASP A 95 8.36 13.81 -12.43
N ARG A 96 7.47 13.91 -11.45
CA ARG A 96 7.80 14.23 -10.05
C ARG A 96 7.81 13.02 -9.14
N VAL A 97 6.90 12.06 -9.38
CA VAL A 97 6.71 10.88 -8.52
C VAL A 97 7.20 9.58 -9.16
N GLY A 98 7.75 9.64 -10.38
CA GLY A 98 8.19 8.47 -11.14
C GLY A 98 9.22 7.62 -10.38
N GLY A 99 10.23 8.24 -9.77
CA GLY A 99 11.26 7.52 -9.00
C GLY A 99 10.67 6.74 -7.81
N ASP A 100 9.89 7.42 -6.97
CA ASP A 100 9.18 6.80 -5.85
C ASP A 100 8.22 5.68 -6.31
N THR A 101 7.58 5.89 -7.46
CA THR A 101 6.68 4.89 -8.07
C THR A 101 7.45 3.65 -8.49
N GLU A 102 8.59 3.81 -9.18
CA GLU A 102 9.45 2.70 -9.58
C GLU A 102 10.01 1.95 -8.37
N GLU A 103 10.46 2.65 -7.33
CA GLU A 103 10.98 2.05 -6.11
C GLU A 103 9.89 1.25 -5.38
N PHE A 104 8.70 1.83 -5.21
CA PHE A 104 7.56 1.15 -4.60
C PHE A 104 7.15 -0.11 -5.36
N LEU A 105 6.97 0.01 -6.68
CA LEU A 105 6.61 -1.14 -7.52
C LEU A 105 7.71 -2.20 -7.48
N GLY A 106 8.98 -1.80 -7.52
CA GLY A 106 10.13 -2.68 -7.36
C GLY A 106 10.06 -3.48 -6.05
N ALA A 107 9.77 -2.82 -4.94
CA ALA A 107 9.59 -3.47 -3.65
C ALA A 107 8.40 -4.45 -3.67
N MET A 108 7.25 -4.03 -4.21
CA MET A 108 6.02 -4.85 -4.25
C MET A 108 6.15 -6.11 -5.09
N ARG A 109 7.04 -6.13 -6.10
CA ARG A 109 7.37 -7.38 -6.83
C ARG A 109 7.88 -8.48 -5.90
N GLY A 110 8.48 -8.12 -4.77
CA GLY A 110 8.94 -9.06 -3.74
C GLY A 110 7.82 -9.86 -3.06
N LEU A 111 6.56 -9.44 -3.18
CA LEU A 111 5.41 -10.23 -2.71
C LEU A 111 5.10 -11.42 -3.62
N GLY A 112 5.54 -11.40 -4.89
CA GLY A 112 5.32 -12.47 -5.85
C GLY A 112 3.83 -12.75 -6.08
N ASP A 113 3.44 -14.02 -5.97
CA ASP A 113 2.07 -14.51 -6.08
C ASP A 113 1.11 -13.96 -5.02
N LYS A 114 1.66 -13.43 -3.91
CA LYS A 114 0.92 -12.79 -2.81
C LYS A 114 0.67 -11.31 -3.05
N CYS A 115 1.17 -10.73 -4.14
CA CYS A 115 0.87 -9.35 -4.52
C CYS A 115 -0.58 -9.25 -5.01
N GLY A 116 -1.43 -8.63 -4.17
CA GLY A 116 -2.79 -8.25 -4.51
C GLY A 116 -2.87 -6.82 -5.04
N PRO A 117 -4.05 -6.19 -4.92
CA PRO A 117 -4.29 -4.84 -5.42
C PRO A 117 -3.36 -3.80 -4.82
N LEU A 118 -2.87 -2.89 -5.66
CA LEU A 118 -2.22 -1.67 -5.22
C LEU A 118 -3.25 -0.53 -5.11
N VAL A 119 -3.36 0.05 -3.92
CA VAL A 119 -4.46 0.96 -3.57
C VAL A 119 -4.01 2.41 -3.67
N LEU A 120 -4.65 3.16 -4.57
CA LEU A 120 -4.54 4.63 -4.65
C LEU A 120 -5.59 5.27 -3.74
N GLN A 121 -5.23 5.55 -2.50
CA GLN A 121 -6.05 6.36 -1.60
C GLN A 121 -5.70 7.84 -1.77
N LEU A 122 -6.64 8.61 -2.31
CA LEU A 122 -6.44 10.02 -2.61
C LEU A 122 -6.81 10.92 -1.41
N PRO A 123 -6.15 12.08 -1.27
CA PRO A 123 -6.51 13.12 -0.30
C PRO A 123 -7.93 13.65 -0.52
N TYR A 124 -8.41 14.44 0.43
CA TYR A 124 -9.66 15.19 0.25
C TYR A 124 -9.59 16.09 -0.99
N PHE A 125 -10.63 15.99 -1.82
CA PHE A 125 -10.75 16.76 -3.05
C PHE A 125 -11.18 18.17 -2.74
N ASN A 126 -10.26 19.12 -2.92
CA ASN A 126 -10.55 20.53 -2.81
C ASN A 126 -9.98 21.28 -4.02
N ARG A 127 -10.47 22.51 -4.22
CA ARG A 127 -10.08 23.35 -5.36
C ARG A 127 -8.63 23.83 -5.31
N SER A 128 -7.97 23.80 -4.14
CA SER A 128 -6.55 24.12 -4.06
C SER A 128 -5.65 22.99 -4.56
N VAL A 129 -6.14 21.74 -4.55
CA VAL A 129 -5.39 20.58 -5.07
C VAL A 129 -5.80 20.26 -6.52
N PHE A 130 -7.11 20.29 -6.78
CA PHE A 130 -7.71 20.01 -8.08
C PHE A 130 -8.71 21.12 -8.43
N PRO A 131 -8.36 22.04 -9.34
CA PRO A 131 -9.24 23.17 -9.70
C PRO A 131 -10.63 22.72 -10.18
N ASP A 132 -10.67 21.62 -10.93
CA ASP A 132 -11.89 20.97 -11.40
C ASP A 132 -11.70 19.46 -11.62
N GLN A 133 -12.78 18.77 -11.96
CA GLN A 133 -12.78 17.32 -12.21
C GLN A 133 -11.92 16.93 -13.42
N ARG A 134 -11.82 17.77 -14.47
CA ARG A 134 -11.02 17.44 -15.66
C ARG A 134 -9.54 17.50 -15.34
N ALA A 135 -9.10 18.49 -14.56
CA ALA A 135 -7.73 18.60 -14.09
C ALA A 135 -7.33 17.36 -13.26
N PHE A 136 -8.22 16.89 -12.38
CA PHE A 136 -7.99 15.65 -11.65
C PHE A 136 -7.90 14.42 -12.58
N LEU A 137 -8.92 14.21 -13.43
CA LEU A 137 -8.98 13.03 -14.29
C LEU A 137 -7.81 12.98 -15.28
N GLY A 138 -7.42 14.12 -15.86
CA GLY A 138 -6.27 14.19 -16.76
C GLY A 138 -4.95 13.86 -16.04
N ARG A 139 -4.79 14.30 -14.79
CA ARG A 139 -3.63 13.94 -13.98
C ARG A 139 -3.62 12.46 -13.59
N LEU A 140 -4.77 11.94 -13.16
CA LEU A 140 -4.91 10.53 -12.82
C LEU A 140 -4.64 9.64 -14.04
N ASP A 141 -5.19 9.98 -15.20
CA ASP A 141 -4.99 9.24 -16.45
C ASP A 141 -3.51 9.24 -16.87
N ALA A 142 -2.85 10.39 -16.81
CA ALA A 142 -1.42 10.49 -17.09
C ALA A 142 -0.57 9.63 -16.15
N PHE A 143 -0.91 9.60 -14.84
CA PHE A 143 -0.24 8.74 -13.86
C PHE A 143 -0.51 7.26 -14.09
N LEU A 144 -1.78 6.87 -14.29
CA LEU A 144 -2.13 5.48 -14.57
C LEU A 144 -1.49 4.96 -15.85
N GLY A 145 -1.33 5.84 -16.86
CA GLY A 145 -0.65 5.52 -18.11
C GLY A 145 0.85 5.19 -17.96
N THR A 146 1.48 5.52 -16.83
CA THR A 146 2.87 5.12 -16.56
C THR A 146 2.99 3.81 -15.79
N LEU A 147 1.88 3.30 -15.22
CA LEU A 147 1.91 2.09 -14.42
C LEU A 147 2.01 0.84 -15.32
N PRO A 148 2.78 -0.18 -14.93
CA PRO A 148 2.89 -1.41 -15.68
C PRO A 148 1.64 -2.30 -15.53
N ASN A 149 1.24 -2.97 -16.61
CA ASN A 149 0.10 -3.89 -16.64
C ASN A 149 0.32 -5.23 -15.88
N GLY A 150 1.46 -5.39 -15.19
CA GLY A 150 1.86 -6.64 -14.56
C GLY A 150 1.44 -6.79 -13.10
N PHE A 151 0.89 -5.74 -12.48
CA PHE A 151 0.32 -5.80 -11.13
C PHE A 151 -1.17 -6.08 -11.21
N ARG A 152 -1.70 -6.77 -10.20
CA ARG A 152 -3.11 -7.11 -10.09
C ARG A 152 -3.90 -6.02 -9.39
#